data_AF-A0A974BKQ4-F1
#
_entry.id   AF-A0A974BKQ4-F1
#
_cell.length_a   1.000
_cell.length_b   1.000
_cell.length_c   1.000
_cell.angle_alpha   90.00
_cell.angle_beta   90.00
_cell.angle_gamma   90.00
#
_symmetry.space_group_name_H-M   'P 1'
#
loop_
_entity.id
_entity.type
_entity.pdbx_description
1 polymer ?
#
loop_
_entity_poly.entity_id
_entity_poly.type
_entity_poly.pdbx_seq_one_letter_code
_entity_poly.pdbx_strand_id
1 'polypeptide(L)'
;MNSKIQYWMDLAEYDIETAKAMLQTSRYLYVGFMCHQTIEKALKAVISKNDVLPPKTHGLMKLAQLADIYELMNESQKDLLDTLDPLNVAARYPEQKDKLAATLTQDRCKAILEETEDLLCWIKKQL
;
A
#
# COMPACT_ATOMS: atom_id res chain seq x y z
N MET A 1 -9.55 -19.14 8.36
CA MET A 1 -9.21 -18.26 7.22
C MET A 1 -8.41 -19.06 6.20
N ASN A 2 -8.65 -18.86 4.90
CA ASN A 2 -7.84 -19.47 3.83
C ASN A 2 -6.37 -19.10 4.07
N SER A 3 -5.46 -20.09 4.07
CA SER A 3 -4.04 -19.89 4.44
C SER A 3 -3.34 -18.83 3.57
N LYS A 4 -3.79 -18.65 2.32
CA LYS A 4 -3.27 -17.62 1.41
C LYS A 4 -3.70 -16.21 1.81
N ILE A 5 -4.95 -16.03 2.26
CA ILE A 5 -5.46 -14.74 2.74
C ILE A 5 -4.65 -14.31 3.95
N GLN A 6 -4.49 -15.22 4.93
CA GLN A 6 -3.72 -14.95 6.14
C GLN A 6 -2.28 -14.57 5.82
N TYR A 7 -1.62 -15.32 4.94
CA TYR A 7 -0.26 -15.02 4.50
C TYR A 7 -0.11 -13.58 3.96
N TRP A 8 -1.01 -13.15 3.07
CA TRP A 8 -0.93 -11.79 2.53
C TRP A 8 -1.25 -10.72 3.56
N MET A 9 -2.20 -10.98 4.47
CA MET A 9 -2.54 -10.05 5.54
C MET A 9 -1.44 -9.91 6.58
N ASP A 10 -0.79 -11.01 6.98
CA ASP A 10 0.36 -10.98 7.90
C ASP A 10 1.50 -10.12 7.31
N LEU A 11 1.75 -10.25 6.01
CA LEU A 11 2.75 -9.43 5.34
C LEU A 11 2.34 -7.95 5.25
N ALA A 12 1.05 -7.64 5.07
CA ALA A 12 0.56 -6.27 5.07
C ALA A 12 0.67 -5.63 6.46
N GLU A 13 0.32 -6.38 7.51
CA GLU A 13 0.44 -5.94 8.91
C GLU A 13 1.90 -5.74 9.32
N TYR A 14 2.80 -6.61 8.88
CA TYR A 14 4.23 -6.42 9.11
C TYR A 14 4.76 -5.15 8.43
N ASP A 15 4.31 -4.86 7.21
CA ASP A 15 4.77 -3.70 6.45
C ASP A 15 4.31 -2.37 7.06
N ILE A 16 3.06 -2.28 7.55
CA ILE A 16 2.55 -1.05 8.16
C ILE A 16 3.27 -0.73 9.47
N GLU A 17 3.60 -1.76 10.26
CA GLU A 17 4.45 -1.58 11.45
C GLU A 17 5.88 -1.16 11.08
N THR A 18 6.39 -1.68 9.96
CA THR A 18 7.69 -1.22 9.44
C THR A 18 7.62 0.24 8.98
N ALA A 19 6.53 0.67 8.36
CA ALA A 19 6.32 2.07 7.96
C ALA A 19 6.36 3.02 9.16
N LYS A 20 5.75 2.64 10.29
CA LYS A 20 5.84 3.37 11.57
C LYS A 20 7.28 3.50 12.06
N ALA A 21 8.06 2.41 12.03
CA ALA A 21 9.47 2.45 12.42
C ALA A 21 10.32 3.32 11.48
N MET A 22 10.03 3.32 10.18
CA MET A 22 10.70 4.19 9.21
C MET A 22 10.37 5.66 9.46
N LEU A 23 9.14 5.99 9.88
CA LEU A 23 8.75 7.36 10.21
C LEU A 23 9.52 7.86 11.44
N GLN A 24 9.63 7.05 12.49
CA GLN A 24 10.38 7.37 13.72
C GLN A 24 11.87 7.65 13.45
N THR A 25 12.43 7.01 12.44
CA THR A 25 13.84 7.15 12.04
C THR A 25 14.05 8.13 10.88
N SER A 26 13.02 8.91 10.53
CA SER A 26 13.02 9.89 9.45
C SER A 26 13.41 9.32 8.06
N ARG A 27 13.16 8.03 7.83
CA ARG A 27 13.40 7.34 6.55
C ARG A 27 12.19 7.49 5.63
N TYR A 28 11.84 8.73 5.29
CA TYR A 28 10.57 9.10 4.63
C TYR A 28 10.28 8.38 3.32
N LEU A 29 11.30 8.19 2.46
CA LEU A 29 11.14 7.40 1.24
C LEU A 29 10.68 5.97 1.51
N TYR A 30 11.19 5.37 2.60
CA TYR A 30 10.81 4.03 3.01
C TYR A 30 9.44 4.03 3.71
N VAL A 31 9.00 5.12 4.34
CA VAL A 31 7.61 5.23 4.81
C VAL A 31 6.65 5.06 3.64
N GLY A 32 6.82 5.86 2.58
CA GLY A 32 6.00 5.77 1.37
C GLY A 32 6.04 4.38 0.72
N PHE A 33 7.24 3.80 0.62
CA PHE A 33 7.42 2.45 0.08
C PHE A 33 6.66 1.38 0.89
N MET A 34 6.79 1.40 2.22
CA MET A 34 6.13 0.41 3.06
C MET A 34 4.60 0.61 3.08
N CYS A 35 4.12 1.85 2.99
CA CYS A 35 2.69 2.12 2.80
C CYS A 35 2.16 1.54 1.48
N HIS A 36 2.89 1.73 0.37
CA HIS A 36 2.54 1.09 -0.91
C HIS A 36 2.46 -0.44 -0.75
N GLN A 37 3.51 -1.06 -0.19
CA GLN A 37 3.58 -2.51 -0.03
C GLN A 37 2.45 -3.06 0.86
N THR A 38 2.07 -2.32 1.90
CA THR A 38 0.93 -2.65 2.77
C THR A 38 -0.35 -2.81 1.96
N ILE A 39 -0.71 -1.79 1.17
CA ILE A 39 -1.94 -1.81 0.37
C ILE A 39 -1.86 -2.87 -0.73
N GLU A 40 -0.70 -3.00 -1.40
CA GLU A 40 -0.49 -4.02 -2.42
C GLU A 40 -0.80 -5.43 -1.89
N LYS A 41 -0.24 -5.77 -0.73
CA LYS A 41 -0.42 -7.08 -0.09
C LYS A 41 -1.85 -7.27 0.43
N ALA A 42 -2.46 -6.23 1.00
CA ALA A 42 -3.86 -6.29 1.43
C ALA A 42 -4.82 -6.55 0.25
N LEU A 43 -4.62 -5.88 -0.90
CA LEU A 43 -5.40 -6.14 -2.12
C LEU A 43 -5.18 -7.56 -2.65
N LYS A 44 -3.94 -8.07 -2.59
CA LYS A 44 -3.62 -9.46 -2.96
C LYS A 44 -4.29 -10.48 -2.03
N ALA A 45 -4.50 -10.14 -0.76
CA ALA A 45 -5.28 -10.96 0.17
C ALA A 45 -6.74 -11.07 -0.29
N VAL A 46 -7.36 -9.96 -0.72
CA VAL A 46 -8.74 -9.95 -1.25
C VAL A 46 -8.86 -10.79 -2.51
N ILE A 47 -7.93 -10.64 -3.47
CA ILE A 47 -7.91 -11.44 -4.70
C ILE A 47 -7.81 -12.95 -4.38
N SER A 48 -7.04 -13.30 -3.34
CA SER A 48 -6.82 -14.70 -2.95
C SER A 48 -8.05 -15.39 -2.36
N LYS A 49 -9.16 -14.67 -2.11
CA LYS A 49 -10.43 -15.27 -1.65
C LYS A 49 -10.96 -16.35 -2.57
N ASN A 50 -10.86 -16.10 -3.88
CA ASN A 50 -11.42 -16.98 -4.91
C ASN A 50 -10.41 -18.06 -5.35
N ASP A 51 -9.40 -18.34 -4.52
CA ASP A 51 -8.24 -19.19 -4.82
C ASP A 51 -7.44 -18.79 -6.08
N VAL A 52 -7.68 -17.57 -6.57
CA VAL A 52 -6.96 -16.96 -7.68
C VAL A 52 -5.57 -16.54 -7.20
N LEU A 53 -4.54 -16.94 -7.96
CA LEU A 53 -3.19 -16.46 -7.71
C LEU A 53 -3.12 -14.96 -8.08
N PRO A 54 -2.73 -14.07 -7.17
CA PRO A 54 -2.64 -12.66 -7.50
C PRO A 54 -1.59 -12.41 -8.59
N PRO A 55 -1.85 -11.50 -9.54
CA PRO A 55 -0.92 -11.22 -10.62
C PRO A 55 0.38 -10.60 -10.11
N LYS A 56 1.46 -10.79 -10.86
CA LYS A 56 2.75 -10.13 -10.63
C LYS A 56 2.72 -8.68 -11.15
N THR A 57 1.92 -7.84 -10.51
CA THR A 57 1.84 -6.39 -10.76
C THR A 57 1.89 -5.62 -9.45
N HIS A 58 2.25 -4.35 -9.57
CA HIS A 58 2.46 -3.40 -8.48
C HIS A 58 1.48 -2.21 -8.54
N GLY A 59 0.70 -2.07 -9.61
CA GLY A 59 -0.26 -0.98 -9.72
C GLY A 59 -1.44 -1.21 -8.80
N LEU A 60 -1.64 -0.33 -7.81
CA LEU A 60 -2.66 -0.49 -6.78
C LEU A 60 -4.07 -0.37 -7.36
N MET A 61 -4.29 0.58 -8.29
CA MET A 61 -5.58 0.72 -8.99
C MET A 61 -5.97 -0.60 -9.68
N LYS A 62 -5.03 -1.20 -10.42
CA LYS A 62 -5.26 -2.47 -11.12
C LYS A 62 -5.54 -3.62 -10.16
N LEU A 63 -4.84 -3.67 -9.02
CA LEU A 63 -5.10 -4.68 -7.99
C LEU A 63 -6.47 -4.49 -7.35
N ALA A 64 -6.90 -3.26 -7.08
CA ALA A 64 -8.23 -2.97 -6.54
C ALA A 64 -9.36 -3.35 -7.52
N GLN A 65 -9.15 -3.14 -8.82
CA GLN A 65 -10.08 -3.58 -9.87
C GLN A 65 -10.16 -5.11 -9.94
N LEU A 66 -9.03 -5.81 -9.87
CA LEU A 66 -9.00 -7.28 -9.87
C LEU A 66 -9.55 -7.89 -8.58
N ALA A 67 -9.50 -7.15 -7.48
CA ALA A 67 -10.12 -7.50 -6.22
C ALA A 67 -11.64 -7.25 -6.21
N ASP A 68 -12.20 -6.62 -7.25
CA ASP A 68 -13.61 -6.24 -7.37
C ASP A 68 -14.09 -5.30 -6.24
N ILE A 69 -13.18 -4.45 -5.74
CA ILE A 69 -13.49 -3.48 -4.67
C ILE A 69 -13.25 -2.02 -5.07
N TYR A 70 -12.69 -1.77 -6.27
CA TYR A 70 -12.36 -0.41 -6.72
C TYR A 70 -13.59 0.51 -6.80
N GLU A 71 -14.71 0.02 -7.33
CA GLU A 71 -15.96 0.80 -7.41
C GLU A 71 -16.63 1.02 -6.05
N LEU A 72 -16.22 0.27 -5.02
CA LEU A 72 -16.68 0.45 -3.64
C LEU A 72 -15.84 1.47 -2.87
N MET A 73 -14.67 1.85 -3.41
CA MET A 73 -13.79 2.84 -2.80
C MET A 73 -14.37 4.24 -2.96
N ASN A 74 -14.19 5.05 -1.92
CA ASN A 74 -14.45 6.49 -2.00
C ASN A 74 -13.31 7.22 -2.72
N GLU A 75 -13.52 8.49 -3.06
CA GLU A 75 -12.53 9.28 -3.81
C GLU A 75 -11.20 9.43 -3.06
N SER A 76 -11.22 9.65 -1.74
CA SER A 76 -9.97 9.78 -0.98
C SER A 76 -9.14 8.48 -0.96
N GLN A 77 -9.79 7.31 -0.98
CA GLN A 77 -9.10 6.03 -1.09
C GLN A 77 -8.46 5.86 -2.47
N LYS A 78 -9.13 6.30 -3.54
CA LYS A 78 -8.57 6.28 -4.91
C LYS A 78 -7.40 7.25 -5.04
N ASP A 79 -7.53 8.46 -4.52
CA ASP A 79 -6.45 9.47 -4.49
C ASP A 79 -5.22 8.96 -3.73
N LEU A 80 -5.43 8.18 -2.65
CA LEU A 80 -4.34 7.54 -1.93
C LEU A 80 -3.63 6.48 -2.79
N LEU A 81 -4.36 5.69 -3.59
CA LEU A 81 -3.73 4.72 -4.51
C LEU A 81 -2.81 5.44 -5.50
N ASP A 82 -3.27 6.55 -6.09
CA ASP A 82 -2.48 7.37 -7.01
C ASP A 82 -1.26 8.01 -6.33
N THR A 83 -1.40 8.37 -5.06
CA THR A 83 -0.29 8.90 -4.24
C THR A 83 0.75 7.83 -3.94
N LEU A 84 0.33 6.59 -3.66
CA LEU A 84 1.19 5.47 -3.29
C LEU A 84 1.84 4.78 -4.49
N ASP A 85 1.20 4.74 -5.65
CA ASP A 85 1.73 4.08 -6.86
C ASP A 85 3.16 4.49 -7.25
N PRO A 86 3.52 5.79 -7.33
CA PRO A 86 4.90 6.20 -7.62
C PRO A 86 5.87 5.93 -6.46
N LEU A 87 5.36 5.66 -5.26
CA LEU A 87 6.14 5.32 -4.07
C LEU A 87 6.47 3.83 -3.99
N ASN A 88 6.06 3.00 -4.96
CA ASN A 88 6.73 1.74 -5.17
C ASN A 88 8.15 2.01 -5.68
N VAL A 89 9.08 2.24 -4.75
CA VAL A 89 10.49 2.54 -4.98
C VAL A 89 11.23 1.31 -5.52
N ALA A 90 10.75 0.74 -6.62
CA ALA A 90 11.58 0.08 -7.62
C ALA A 90 12.31 1.14 -8.45
N ALA A 91 12.89 2.17 -7.80
CA ALA A 91 13.46 3.33 -8.46
C ALA A 91 14.61 2.88 -9.38
N ARG A 92 14.32 2.78 -10.68
CA ARG A 92 15.28 2.42 -11.73
C ARG A 92 16.21 3.58 -12.07
N TYR A 93 15.84 4.83 -11.69
CA TYR A 93 16.57 6.04 -12.02
C TYR A 93 16.71 6.99 -10.81
N PRO A 94 17.93 7.46 -10.48
CA PRO A 94 18.20 8.35 -9.34
C PRO A 94 17.38 9.65 -9.33
N GLU A 95 17.19 10.28 -10.49
CA GLU A 95 16.50 11.58 -10.60
C GLU A 95 15.03 11.53 -10.17
N GLN A 96 14.35 10.40 -10.37
CA GLN A 96 12.96 10.22 -9.93
C GLN A 96 12.88 10.03 -8.41
N LYS A 97 13.87 9.34 -7.85
CA LYS A 97 13.98 9.10 -6.41
C LYS A 97 14.19 10.41 -5.65
N ASP A 98 15.05 11.29 -6.15
CA ASP A 98 15.34 12.59 -5.51
C ASP A 98 14.12 13.51 -5.53
N LYS A 99 13.38 13.54 -6.65
CA LYS A 99 12.13 14.30 -6.75
C LYS A 99 11.07 13.78 -5.77
N LEU A 100 10.87 12.47 -5.69
CA LEU A 100 9.94 11.88 -4.73
C LEU A 100 10.36 12.18 -3.29
N ALA A 101 11.63 11.96 -2.95
CA ALA A 101 12.16 12.24 -1.62
C ALA A 101 11.97 13.71 -1.21
N ALA A 102 12.16 14.65 -2.13
CA ALA A 102 11.96 16.08 -1.87
C ALA A 102 10.50 16.44 -1.50
N THR A 103 9.53 15.63 -1.93
CA THR A 103 8.12 15.84 -1.59
C THR A 103 7.70 15.22 -0.26
N LEU A 104 8.50 14.32 0.31
CA LEU A 104 8.17 13.53 1.49
C LEU A 104 8.73 14.19 2.76
N THR A 105 7.95 15.11 3.33
CA THR A 105 8.22 15.70 4.65
C THR A 105 7.70 14.80 5.77
N GLN A 106 8.11 15.07 7.01
CA GLN A 106 7.61 14.34 8.18
C GLN A 106 6.07 14.37 8.26
N ASP A 107 5.47 15.55 8.12
CA ASP A 107 4.01 15.72 8.21
C ASP A 107 3.30 15.00 7.07
N ARG A 108 3.85 15.06 5.84
CA ARG A 108 3.27 14.34 4.71
C ARG A 108 3.36 12.82 4.90
N CYS A 109 4.50 12.32 5.36
CA CYS A 109 4.67 10.89 5.64
C CYS A 109 3.76 10.41 6.76
N LYS A 110 3.51 11.25 7.77
CA LYS A 110 2.54 10.95 8.82
C LYS A 110 1.12 10.86 8.25
N ALA A 111 0.70 11.82 7.43
CA ALA A 111 -0.61 11.80 6.78
C ALA A 111 -0.79 10.57 5.88
N ILE A 112 0.19 10.28 5.02
CA ILE A 112 0.17 9.07 4.16
C ILE A 112 0.05 7.81 5.01
N LEU A 113 0.76 7.73 6.13
CA LEU A 113 0.71 6.58 7.04
C LEU A 113 -0.69 6.41 7.65
N GLU A 114 -1.28 7.48 8.20
CA GLU A 114 -2.63 7.47 8.78
C GLU A 114 -3.69 7.06 7.75
N GLU A 115 -3.64 7.64 6.55
CA GLU A 115 -4.53 7.29 5.44
C GLU A 115 -4.37 5.82 5.00
N THR A 116 -3.13 5.31 5.02
CA THR A 116 -2.82 3.90 4.73
C THR A 116 -3.41 2.96 5.78
N GLU A 117 -3.34 3.31 7.07
CA GLU A 117 -3.94 2.52 8.15
C GLU A 117 -5.46 2.45 8.03
N ASP A 118 -6.10 3.57 7.70
CA ASP A 118 -7.54 3.65 7.47
C ASP A 118 -7.96 2.79 6.28
N LEU A 119 -7.24 2.91 5.15
CA LEU A 119 -7.51 2.09 3.98
C LEU A 119 -7.26 0.60 4.26
N LEU A 120 -6.19 0.23 4.97
CA LEU A 120 -5.93 -1.15 5.38
C LEU A 120 -7.09 -1.70 6.22
N CYS A 121 -7.59 -0.94 7.19
CA CYS A 121 -8.73 -1.32 8.00
C CYS A 121 -10.01 -1.49 7.16
N TRP A 122 -10.20 -0.64 6.15
CA TRP A 122 -11.32 -0.76 5.23
C TRP A 122 -11.20 -2.01 4.33
N ILE A 123 -10.01 -2.31 3.79
CA ILE A 123 -9.75 -3.51 2.99
C ILE A 123 -9.99 -4.78 3.82
N LYS A 124 -9.58 -4.80 5.10
CA LYS A 124 -9.86 -5.93 6.01
C LYS A 124 -11.35 -6.22 6.16
N LYS A 125 -12.22 -5.21 6.07
CA LYS A 125 -13.69 -5.40 6.12
C LYS A 125 -14.25 -5.97 4.81
N GLN A 126 -13.49 -5.90 3.72
CA GLN A 126 -13.84 -6.54 2.46
C GLN A 126 -13.42 -8.00 2.43
N LEU A 127 -12.78 -8.56 3.49
CA LEU A 127 -12.34 -9.95 3.58
C LEU A 127 -13.43 -10.94 4.03
#